data_AF-A0A252E7U5-F1
#
_entry.id   AF-A0A252E7U5-F1
#
_cell.length_a   1.000
_cell.length_b   1.000
_cell.length_c   1.000
_cell.angle_alpha   90.00
_cell.angle_beta   90.00
_cell.angle_gamma   90.00
#
_symmetry.space_group_name_H-M   'P 1'
#
loop_
_entity.id
_entity.type
_entity.pdbx_description
1 polymer ?
#
loop_
_entity_poly.entity_id
_entity_poly.type
_entity_poly.pdbx_seq_one_letter_code
_entity_poly.pdbx_strand_id
1 'polypeptide(L)'
;MDFETAFKILDAAVVAQTKRHLKDIEVAILRCSWQGKKYDEIAQTHGYTTEYLQHDVGPKLWQMLSEAIGEKVSKKNFQAALERQRLSRTAASAKQLEAIFYSHKLMSTSPLKMEKMTANNSASQANEEVLLTVNTNELTQLNAEPEFPVGQVPLASNFYVERPPIEERCYQEILQPGSLIRIKAPGQMGKTSLMARILDEARKHGCQTVSLSFHSADKAVFTSLDTFLRWFCESVGRKLKRLQQLDDYWSIYGSKDKTTAYFEECLLEEIDTPLVVSLDGVDRIFPYRDIAEDFFSLLRAWYEYAKYGDRSSELWKKLRLVLVHSKEVYIPLNINQSPFNVGLSVELQEFSSEQVEILVERHQGLNWTNTQVKQLMNMVGGHPYLVRLALYHVQHQDITLEQLLQTAPTEAGIYSDHLRGHLCSLENHLNLAAAFSQVANSLAPIEIDSESAFKLHSMGLVVYCNENKVMPRCDLYRQYFQNRLSS
;
A
#
# COMPACT_ATOMS: atom_id res chain seq x y z
N MET A 1 -12.37 -6.36 9.31
CA MET A 1 -11.34 -5.29 9.41
C MET A 1 -9.96 -5.93 9.52
N ASP A 2 -8.88 -5.36 8.98
CA ASP A 2 -7.52 -5.88 9.20
C ASP A 2 -6.93 -5.43 10.55
N PHE A 3 -5.90 -6.12 11.04
CA PHE A 3 -5.30 -5.83 12.36
C PHE A 3 -4.66 -4.44 12.42
N GLU A 4 -4.04 -3.94 11.35
CA GLU A 4 -3.36 -2.64 11.36
C GLU A 4 -4.36 -1.50 11.51
N THR A 5 -5.50 -1.60 10.83
CA THR A 5 -6.62 -0.67 11.01
C THR A 5 -7.20 -0.77 12.43
N ALA A 6 -7.37 -1.99 12.96
CA ALA A 6 -7.86 -2.19 14.32
C ALA A 6 -6.90 -1.63 15.37
N PHE A 7 -5.59 -1.84 15.18
CA PHE A 7 -4.54 -1.35 16.04
C PHE A 7 -4.52 0.18 16.07
N LYS A 8 -4.57 0.86 14.92
CA LYS A 8 -4.63 2.34 14.88
C LYS A 8 -5.82 2.90 15.66
N ILE A 9 -6.98 2.25 15.56
CA ILE A 9 -8.18 2.68 16.29
C ILE A 9 -8.00 2.47 17.80
N LEU A 10 -7.47 1.31 18.20
CA LEU A 10 -7.22 0.99 19.60
C LEU A 10 -6.18 1.91 20.21
N ASP A 11 -5.06 2.11 19.52
CA ASP A 11 -3.96 2.95 19.98
C ASP A 11 -4.40 4.41 20.09
N ALA A 12 -5.15 4.94 19.11
CA ALA A 12 -5.75 6.27 19.21
C ALA A 12 -6.74 6.39 20.39
N ALA A 13 -7.55 5.36 20.65
CA ALA A 13 -8.47 5.34 21.80
C ALA A 13 -7.72 5.30 23.14
N VAL A 14 -6.63 4.53 23.21
CA VAL A 14 -5.76 4.44 24.39
C VAL A 14 -5.01 5.74 24.62
N VAL A 15 -4.50 6.40 23.57
CA VAL A 15 -3.86 7.72 23.66
C VAL A 15 -4.85 8.76 24.17
N ALA A 16 -6.09 8.76 23.68
CA ALA A 16 -7.12 9.69 24.14
C ALA A 16 -7.44 9.53 25.64
N GLN A 17 -7.39 8.29 26.15
CA GLN A 17 -7.74 7.98 27.54
C GLN A 17 -6.55 8.10 28.50
N THR A 18 -5.35 7.71 28.06
CA THR A 18 -4.19 7.50 28.95
C THR A 18 -3.00 8.39 28.62
N LYS A 19 -3.07 9.17 27.53
CA LYS A 19 -1.97 10.00 26.99
C LYS A 19 -0.68 9.22 26.69
N ARG A 20 -0.77 7.91 26.49
CA ARG A 20 0.34 7.05 26.07
C ARG A 20 -0.11 6.11 24.97
N HIS A 21 0.85 5.65 24.17
CA HIS A 21 0.65 4.56 23.23
C HIS A 21 0.66 3.20 23.92
N LEU A 22 0.14 2.20 23.23
CA LEU A 22 0.26 0.79 23.65
C LEU A 22 1.74 0.37 23.64
N LYS A 23 2.16 -0.33 24.70
CA LYS A 23 3.52 -0.90 24.80
C LYS A 23 3.65 -2.12 23.90
N ASP A 24 4.87 -2.45 23.50
CA ASP A 24 5.15 -3.60 22.62
C ASP A 24 4.53 -4.91 23.10
N ILE A 25 4.52 -5.15 24.41
CA ILE A 25 3.89 -6.34 24.99
C ILE A 25 2.36 -6.31 24.94
N GLU A 26 1.76 -5.13 25.03
CA GLU A 26 0.31 -4.93 24.87
C GLU A 26 -0.10 -5.13 23.41
N VAL A 27 0.72 -4.63 22.47
CA VAL A 27 0.56 -4.83 21.03
C VAL A 27 0.72 -6.30 20.66
N ALA A 28 1.71 -6.99 21.23
CA ALA A 28 1.91 -8.43 21.03
C ALA A 28 0.69 -9.24 21.51
N ILE A 29 0.16 -8.95 22.70
CA ILE A 29 -1.06 -9.59 23.20
C ILE A 29 -2.23 -9.33 22.26
N LEU A 30 -2.43 -8.10 21.77
CA LEU A 30 -3.49 -7.77 20.82
C LEU A 30 -3.35 -8.54 19.50
N ARG A 31 -2.15 -8.53 18.90
CA ARG A 31 -1.87 -9.17 17.61
C ARG A 31 -2.02 -10.69 17.69
N CYS A 32 -1.49 -11.31 18.73
CA CYS A 32 -1.65 -12.75 18.92
C CYS A 32 -3.07 -13.15 19.33
N SER A 33 -3.78 -12.31 20.09
CA SER A 33 -5.21 -12.52 20.36
C SER A 33 -6.05 -12.39 19.09
N TRP A 34 -5.65 -11.51 18.15
CA TRP A 34 -6.30 -11.40 16.84
C TRP A 34 -6.16 -12.68 16.00
N GLN A 35 -5.05 -13.38 16.19
CA GLN A 35 -4.74 -14.66 15.53
C GLN A 35 -5.29 -15.89 16.28
N GLY A 36 -5.99 -15.69 17.40
CA GLY A 36 -6.54 -16.78 18.21
C GLY A 36 -5.54 -17.53 19.10
N LYS A 37 -4.30 -17.05 19.23
CA LYS A 37 -3.27 -17.69 20.07
C LYS A 37 -3.57 -17.56 21.56
N LYS A 38 -3.23 -18.55 22.37
CA LYS A 38 -3.36 -18.58 23.83
C LYS A 38 -2.17 -17.87 24.53
N TYR A 39 -2.28 -17.60 25.83
CA TYR A 39 -1.28 -16.78 26.54
C TYR A 39 0.07 -17.48 26.73
N ASP A 40 0.05 -18.80 26.87
CA ASP A 40 1.21 -19.69 26.85
C ASP A 40 1.99 -19.59 25.54
N GLU A 41 1.28 -19.60 24.40
CA GLU A 41 1.91 -19.43 23.09
C GLU A 41 2.51 -18.02 22.92
N ILE A 42 1.85 -16.99 23.44
CA ILE A 42 2.35 -15.60 23.42
C ILE A 42 3.59 -15.46 24.30
N ALA A 43 3.54 -16.02 25.51
CA ALA A 43 4.63 -16.05 26.46
C ALA A 43 5.88 -16.69 25.85
N GLN A 44 5.73 -17.86 25.23
CA GLN A 44 6.82 -18.56 24.55
C GLN A 44 7.38 -17.77 23.34
N THR A 45 6.51 -17.14 22.55
CA THR A 45 6.92 -16.38 21.35
C THR A 45 7.69 -15.10 21.71
N HIS A 46 7.37 -14.48 22.85
CA HIS A 46 7.89 -13.16 23.23
C HIS A 46 8.83 -13.18 24.44
N GLY A 47 9.17 -14.36 24.97
CA GLY A 47 10.12 -14.50 26.09
C GLY A 47 9.57 -14.08 27.46
N TYR A 48 8.26 -14.16 27.66
CA TYR A 48 7.59 -13.85 28.94
C TYR A 48 7.09 -15.12 29.63
N THR A 49 6.73 -15.04 30.91
CA THR A 49 6.02 -16.14 31.58
C THR A 49 4.52 -16.07 31.32
N THR A 50 3.88 -17.23 31.23
CA THR A 50 2.42 -17.32 31.06
C THR A 50 1.70 -16.62 32.21
N GLU A 51 2.20 -16.75 33.45
CA GLU A 51 1.61 -16.07 34.61
C GLU A 51 1.68 -14.55 34.48
N TYR A 52 2.79 -13.98 34.01
CA TYR A 52 2.94 -12.54 33.83
C TYR A 52 1.93 -11.98 32.81
N LEU A 53 1.73 -12.69 31.70
CA LEU A 53 0.76 -12.25 30.68
C LEU A 53 -0.70 -12.48 31.11
N GLN A 54 -1.01 -13.58 31.81
CA GLN A 54 -2.38 -13.88 32.24
C GLN A 54 -2.83 -13.08 33.46
N HIS A 55 -1.93 -12.80 34.40
CA HIS A 55 -2.30 -12.22 35.70
C HIS A 55 -1.93 -10.74 35.84
N ASP A 56 -1.01 -10.22 35.02
CA ASP A 56 -0.61 -8.81 35.10
C ASP A 56 -0.97 -8.02 33.84
N VAL A 57 -0.29 -8.29 32.73
CA VAL A 57 -0.41 -7.46 31.51
C VAL A 57 -1.78 -7.61 30.84
N GLY A 58 -2.25 -8.84 30.67
CA GLY A 58 -3.50 -9.14 29.98
C GLY A 58 -4.73 -8.49 30.62
N PRO A 59 -5.00 -8.71 31.92
CA PRO A 59 -6.16 -8.12 32.60
C PRO A 59 -6.15 -6.59 32.55
N LYS A 60 -5.01 -5.95 32.80
CA LYS A 60 -4.85 -4.49 32.76
C LYS A 60 -5.11 -3.93 31.35
N LEU A 61 -4.60 -4.60 30.33
CA LEU A 61 -4.85 -4.24 28.94
C LEU A 61 -6.35 -4.29 28.59
N TRP A 62 -7.02 -5.40 28.89
CA TRP A 62 -8.45 -5.54 28.55
C TRP A 62 -9.35 -4.58 29.32
N GLN A 63 -9.01 -4.28 30.57
CA GLN A 63 -9.70 -3.26 31.36
C GLN A 63 -9.55 -1.89 30.71
N MET A 64 -8.33 -1.47 30.40
CA MET A 64 -8.04 -0.19 29.76
C MET A 64 -8.74 -0.04 28.40
N LEU A 65 -8.75 -1.11 27.59
CA LEU A 65 -9.49 -1.10 26.33
C LEU A 65 -11.00 -1.05 26.53
N SER A 66 -11.52 -1.65 27.60
CA SER A 66 -12.93 -1.54 27.95
C SER A 66 -13.32 -0.10 28.29
N GLU A 67 -12.48 0.57 29.07
CA GLU A 67 -12.64 1.98 29.45
C GLU A 67 -12.54 2.90 28.22
N ALA A 68 -11.55 2.68 27.35
CA ALA A 68 -11.34 3.49 26.16
C ALA A 68 -12.43 3.31 25.07
N ILE A 69 -13.01 2.11 24.97
CA ILE A 69 -14.07 1.82 23.99
C ILE A 69 -15.46 2.12 24.54
N GLY A 70 -15.66 2.08 25.85
CA GLY A 70 -16.96 2.27 26.50
C GLY A 70 -17.86 1.01 26.51
N GLU A 71 -17.29 -0.16 26.21
CA GLU A 71 -17.96 -1.47 26.28
C GLU A 71 -16.99 -2.47 26.92
N LYS A 72 -17.49 -3.55 27.54
CA LYS A 72 -16.64 -4.59 28.11
C LYS A 72 -15.86 -5.35 27.02
N VAL A 73 -14.55 -5.18 27.01
CA VAL A 73 -13.60 -5.80 26.09
C VAL A 73 -12.79 -6.89 26.80
N SER A 74 -12.54 -7.97 26.08
CA SER A 74 -11.77 -9.14 26.49
C SER A 74 -11.12 -9.78 25.27
N LYS A 75 -10.16 -10.68 25.50
CA LYS A 75 -9.50 -11.46 24.46
C LYS A 75 -10.44 -12.11 23.44
N LYS A 76 -11.65 -12.52 23.85
CA LYS A 76 -12.60 -13.24 22.98
C LYS A 76 -13.53 -12.33 22.19
N ASN A 77 -13.78 -11.11 22.64
CA ASN A 77 -14.82 -10.24 22.07
C ASN A 77 -14.29 -8.90 21.55
N PHE A 78 -13.00 -8.59 21.70
CA PHE A 78 -12.46 -7.28 21.34
C PHE A 78 -12.61 -6.94 19.85
N GLN A 79 -12.48 -7.93 18.96
CA GLN A 79 -12.73 -7.75 17.52
C GLN A 79 -14.16 -7.28 17.25
N ALA A 80 -15.14 -7.96 17.85
CA ALA A 80 -16.56 -7.63 17.70
C ALA A 80 -16.91 -6.27 18.33
N ALA A 81 -16.30 -5.92 19.47
CA ALA A 81 -16.49 -4.63 20.12
C ALA A 81 -15.98 -3.46 19.25
N LEU A 82 -14.82 -3.64 18.60
CA LEU A 82 -14.25 -2.67 17.66
C LEU A 82 -15.13 -2.44 16.44
N GLU A 83 -15.66 -3.51 15.84
CA GLU A 83 -16.55 -3.39 14.68
C GLU A 83 -17.86 -2.66 15.05
N ARG A 84 -18.44 -2.94 16.22
CA ARG A 84 -19.60 -2.20 16.73
C ARG A 84 -19.31 -0.72 16.97
N GLN A 85 -18.15 -0.39 17.55
CA GLN A 85 -17.75 1.00 17.78
C GLN A 85 -17.62 1.76 16.46
N ARG A 86 -17.04 1.12 15.43
CA ARG A 86 -16.89 1.70 14.09
C ARG A 86 -18.24 1.97 13.44
N LEU A 87 -19.17 1.00 13.50
CA LEU A 87 -20.53 1.17 12.96
C LEU A 87 -21.29 2.30 13.67
N SER A 88 -21.13 2.40 14.99
CA SER A 88 -21.75 3.46 15.80
C SER A 88 -21.19 4.86 15.49
N ARG A 89 -19.87 5.00 15.33
CA ARG A 89 -19.23 6.26 14.92
C ARG A 89 -19.60 6.68 13.49
N THR A 90 -19.74 5.70 12.59
CA THR A 90 -20.16 5.96 11.20
C THR A 90 -21.61 6.46 11.15
N ALA A 91 -22.51 5.85 11.94
CA ALA A 91 -23.89 6.29 12.06
C ALA A 91 -24.03 7.68 12.72
N ALA A 92 -23.18 8.00 13.70
CA ALA A 92 -23.16 9.32 14.34
C ALA A 92 -22.67 10.43 13.37
N SER A 93 -21.61 10.16 12.60
CA SER A 93 -21.07 11.09 11.59
C SER A 93 -22.07 11.33 10.44
N ALA A 94 -22.78 10.27 10.00
CA ALA A 94 -23.83 10.39 8.99
C ALA A 94 -24.99 11.28 9.44
N LYS A 95 -25.46 11.13 10.69
CA LYS A 95 -26.50 12.01 11.27
C LYS A 95 -26.04 13.47 11.40
N GLN A 96 -24.76 13.69 11.67
CA GLN A 96 -24.17 15.04 11.78
C GLN A 96 -24.06 15.71 10.41
N LEU A 97 -23.68 14.97 9.37
CA LEU A 97 -23.66 15.43 7.98
C LEU A 97 -25.07 15.71 7.44
N GLU A 98 -26.07 14.89 7.79
CA GLU A 98 -27.48 15.16 7.45
C GLU A 98 -27.97 16.47 8.09
N ALA A 99 -27.64 16.72 9.37
CA ALA A 99 -28.01 17.97 10.04
C ALA A 99 -27.35 19.23 9.41
N ILE A 100 -26.10 19.11 8.96
CA ILE A 100 -25.40 20.19 8.23
C ILE A 100 -26.03 20.41 6.85
N PHE A 101 -26.45 19.34 6.17
CA PHE A 101 -27.08 19.43 4.86
C PHE A 101 -28.48 20.07 4.94
N TYR A 102 -29.26 19.76 5.98
CA TYR A 102 -30.57 20.38 6.21
C TYR A 102 -30.47 21.87 6.57
N SER A 103 -29.46 22.28 7.33
CA SER A 103 -29.24 23.70 7.65
C SER A 103 -28.77 24.51 6.43
N HIS A 104 -27.97 23.94 5.54
CA HIS A 104 -27.56 24.59 4.29
C HIS A 104 -28.70 24.76 3.28
N LYS A 105 -29.67 23.83 3.25
CA LYS A 105 -30.83 23.85 2.33
C LYS A 105 -31.84 24.94 2.67
N LEU A 106 -31.92 25.35 3.94
CA LEU A 106 -32.79 26.46 4.39
C LEU A 106 -32.23 27.84 4.03
N MET A 107 -30.92 27.97 3.78
CA MET A 107 -30.30 29.26 3.41
C MET A 107 -30.33 29.55 1.89
N SER A 108 -30.73 28.60 1.04
CA SER A 108 -30.73 28.77 -0.42
C SER A 108 -32.11 29.03 -1.04
N THR A 109 -33.15 29.28 -0.25
CA THR A 109 -34.51 29.56 -0.76
C THR A 109 -35.06 30.87 -0.19
N SER A 110 -34.68 31.99 -0.81
CA SER A 110 -35.41 33.25 -0.71
C SER A 110 -35.22 34.04 -2.00
N PRO A 111 -36.28 34.32 -2.78
CA PRO A 111 -36.17 35.10 -4.01
C PRO A 111 -36.28 36.60 -3.70
N LEU A 112 -35.25 37.37 -4.04
CA LEU A 112 -35.29 38.83 -4.03
C LEU A 112 -35.98 39.34 -5.30
N LYS A 113 -37.08 40.09 -5.10
CA LYS A 113 -37.69 40.95 -6.13
C LYS A 113 -36.75 42.12 -6.42
N MET A 114 -36.66 42.45 -7.71
CA MET A 114 -35.90 43.57 -8.23
C MET A 114 -36.82 44.79 -8.37
N GLU A 115 -36.47 45.92 -7.75
CA GLU A 115 -37.02 47.23 -8.07
C GLU A 115 -35.88 48.25 -8.25
N LYS A 116 -35.99 49.05 -9.32
CA LYS A 116 -35.06 50.09 -9.75
C LYS A 116 -35.23 51.35 -8.89
N MET A 117 -34.17 52.14 -8.68
CA MET A 117 -34.10 53.57 -9.07
C MET A 117 -32.84 54.30 -8.53
N THR A 118 -32.13 54.91 -9.48
CA THR A 118 -31.48 56.24 -9.49
C THR A 118 -30.46 56.69 -8.42
N ALA A 119 -29.27 57.00 -8.95
CA ALA A 119 -28.20 57.92 -8.55
C ALA A 119 -28.47 59.02 -7.49
N ASN A 120 -27.50 59.25 -6.59
CA ASN A 120 -26.63 60.44 -6.59
C ASN A 120 -25.67 60.52 -5.37
N ASN A 121 -24.39 60.78 -5.67
CA ASN A 121 -23.39 61.63 -4.98
C ASN A 121 -23.41 61.81 -3.44
N SER A 122 -22.30 61.47 -2.77
CA SER A 122 -21.17 62.37 -2.46
C SER A 122 -20.39 62.00 -1.17
N ALA A 123 -19.06 61.93 -1.34
CA ALA A 123 -17.96 62.24 -0.41
C ALA A 123 -18.01 61.81 1.08
N SER A 124 -17.06 60.94 1.47
CA SER A 124 -15.96 61.31 2.39
C SER A 124 -14.91 60.19 2.54
N GLN A 125 -13.68 60.62 2.72
CA GLN A 125 -12.38 59.93 2.65
C GLN A 125 -12.19 58.81 3.69
N ALA A 126 -11.44 57.75 3.35
CA ALA A 126 -9.99 57.67 3.60
C ALA A 126 -9.43 56.23 3.42
N ASN A 127 -8.16 56.19 3.00
CA ASN A 127 -7.19 55.08 3.00
C ASN A 127 -7.06 54.26 1.71
N GLU A 128 -6.01 54.62 0.95
CA GLU A 128 -5.37 53.82 -0.08
C GLU A 128 -4.93 52.46 0.48
N GLU A 129 -5.54 51.39 -0.03
CA GLU A 129 -4.95 50.05 -0.01
C GLU A 129 -3.89 49.98 -1.12
N VAL A 130 -2.63 49.94 -0.70
CA VAL A 130 -1.53 49.44 -1.53
C VAL A 130 -1.82 47.98 -1.83
N LEU A 131 -1.92 47.67 -3.12
CA LEU A 131 -2.04 46.34 -3.71
C LEU A 131 -0.87 45.45 -3.26
N LEU A 132 -1.04 44.70 -2.18
CA LEU A 132 -0.25 43.50 -1.92
C LEU A 132 -0.93 42.35 -2.63
N THR A 133 -0.48 42.08 -3.86
CA THR A 133 -0.64 40.78 -4.50
C THR A 133 0.01 39.72 -3.61
N VAL A 134 -0.79 39.10 -2.74
CA VAL A 134 -0.37 37.88 -2.05
C VAL A 134 -0.37 36.78 -3.12
N ASN A 135 0.83 36.46 -3.61
CA ASN A 135 1.11 35.19 -4.28
C ASN A 135 0.72 34.06 -3.31
N THR A 136 -0.48 33.50 -3.49
CA THR A 136 -0.98 32.37 -2.69
C THR A 136 -0.25 31.05 -2.97
N ASN A 137 0.79 31.05 -3.80
CA ASN A 137 1.58 29.86 -4.13
C ASN A 137 2.89 29.73 -3.34
N GLU A 138 3.26 30.69 -2.50
CA GLU A 138 4.50 30.63 -1.71
C GLU A 138 4.29 30.33 -0.21
N LEU A 139 3.04 30.29 0.28
CA LEU A 139 2.73 30.13 1.72
C LEU A 139 2.26 28.73 2.15
N THR A 140 2.32 27.72 1.29
CA THR A 140 2.07 26.30 1.66
C THR A 140 3.34 25.48 1.89
N GLN A 141 4.53 26.09 1.91
CA GLN A 141 5.77 25.45 2.42
C GLN A 141 5.82 25.42 3.97
N LEU A 142 4.67 25.21 4.62
CA LEU A 142 4.59 25.09 6.07
C LEU A 142 4.92 23.65 6.48
N ASN A 143 6.14 23.45 6.98
CA ASN A 143 6.54 22.44 7.98
C ASN A 143 5.65 21.20 8.07
N ALA A 144 5.65 20.35 7.03
CA ALA A 144 5.02 19.04 7.13
C ALA A 144 5.97 18.13 7.91
N GLU A 145 5.59 17.74 9.13
CA GLU A 145 6.28 16.69 9.86
C GLU A 145 6.40 15.43 8.97
N PRO A 146 7.51 14.69 9.06
CA PRO A 146 7.69 13.49 8.27
C PRO A 146 6.61 12.48 8.62
N GLU A 147 5.88 12.02 7.61
CA GLU A 147 4.96 10.91 7.79
C GLU A 147 5.74 9.62 8.12
N PHE A 148 5.23 8.81 9.05
CA PHE A 148 5.85 7.51 9.36
C PHE A 148 5.91 6.66 8.07
N PRO A 149 7.07 6.08 7.70
CA PRO A 149 7.30 5.52 6.36
C PRO A 149 6.72 4.11 6.22
N VAL A 150 5.40 3.98 6.35
CA VAL A 150 4.65 2.74 6.19
C VAL A 150 3.62 2.85 5.09
N GLY A 151 3.50 1.78 4.30
CA GLY A 151 2.50 1.67 3.25
C GLY A 151 2.76 2.61 2.06
N GLN A 152 1.68 3.03 1.43
CA GLN A 152 1.74 3.89 0.25
C GLN A 152 2.09 5.32 0.64
N VAL A 153 3.03 5.93 -0.10
CA VAL A 153 3.36 7.35 0.03
C VAL A 153 2.21 8.20 -0.51
N PRO A 154 1.63 9.12 0.29
CA PRO A 154 0.57 10.02 -0.14
C PRO A 154 0.94 10.82 -1.40
N LEU A 155 -0.07 11.25 -2.15
CA LEU A 155 0.13 12.01 -3.39
C LEU A 155 0.78 13.39 -3.12
N ALA A 156 0.36 14.05 -2.05
CA ALA A 156 0.88 15.35 -1.62
C ALA A 156 2.15 15.24 -0.75
N SER A 157 2.69 14.04 -0.54
CA SER A 157 3.87 13.87 0.30
C SER A 157 5.12 14.42 -0.39
N ASN A 158 5.81 15.31 0.31
CA ASN A 158 7.12 15.82 -0.08
C ASN A 158 8.20 14.73 -0.05
N PHE A 159 7.93 13.55 0.50
CA PHE A 159 8.92 12.48 0.68
C PHE A 159 8.88 11.40 -0.42
N TYR A 160 8.10 11.61 -1.49
CA TYR A 160 8.19 10.76 -2.68
C TYR A 160 9.32 11.21 -3.60
N VAL A 161 10.27 10.32 -3.85
CA VAL A 161 11.31 10.55 -4.86
C VAL A 161 10.97 9.82 -6.15
N GLU A 162 10.91 10.59 -7.22
CA GLU A 162 10.70 10.09 -8.58
C GLU A 162 11.92 9.28 -9.06
N ARG A 163 11.69 8.35 -9.98
CA ARG A 163 12.72 7.50 -10.59
C ARG A 163 12.71 7.66 -12.11
N PRO A 164 13.16 8.81 -12.65
CA PRO A 164 13.15 9.03 -14.09
C PRO A 164 13.89 7.90 -14.84
N PRO A 165 13.37 7.44 -15.99
CA PRO A 165 12.16 7.92 -16.69
C PRO A 165 10.89 7.11 -16.36
N ILE A 166 10.84 6.40 -15.23
CA ILE A 166 9.78 5.42 -14.94
C ILE A 166 8.40 6.08 -14.89
N GLU A 167 8.25 7.13 -14.08
CA GLU A 167 7.00 7.86 -13.91
C GLU A 167 6.48 8.39 -15.25
N GLU A 168 7.34 9.10 -15.98
CA GLU A 168 7.00 9.69 -17.29
C GLU A 168 6.48 8.64 -18.28
N ARG A 169 7.16 7.49 -18.38
CA ARG A 169 6.72 6.39 -19.25
C ARG A 169 5.37 5.83 -18.81
N CYS A 170 5.14 5.68 -17.51
CA CYS A 170 3.86 5.21 -17.00
C CYS A 170 2.73 6.20 -17.31
N TYR A 171 2.98 7.50 -17.17
CA TYR A 171 2.02 8.56 -17.45
C TYR A 171 1.67 8.62 -18.94
N GLN A 172 2.66 8.49 -19.82
CA GLN A 172 2.43 8.44 -21.27
C GLN A 172 1.64 7.19 -21.68
N GLU A 173 1.97 6.03 -21.11
CA GLU A 173 1.31 4.76 -21.43
C GLU A 173 -0.13 4.71 -20.93
N ILE A 174 -0.42 5.18 -19.72
CA ILE A 174 -1.78 5.08 -19.15
C ILE A 174 -2.80 5.97 -19.87
N LEU A 175 -2.34 6.89 -20.71
CA LEU A 175 -3.20 7.71 -21.56
C LEU A 175 -3.52 7.02 -22.89
N GLN A 176 -2.82 5.94 -23.26
CA GLN A 176 -3.09 5.21 -24.48
C GLN A 176 -4.40 4.39 -24.38
N PRO A 177 -5.21 4.31 -25.45
CA PRO A 177 -6.39 3.45 -25.48
C PRO A 177 -6.03 1.97 -25.27
N GLY A 178 -6.78 1.27 -24.41
CA GLY A 178 -6.53 -0.16 -24.16
C GLY A 178 -5.21 -0.48 -23.44
N SER A 179 -4.55 0.51 -22.83
CA SER A 179 -3.20 0.34 -22.26
C SER A 179 -3.16 -0.67 -21.11
N LEU A 180 -2.01 -1.35 -20.96
CA LEU A 180 -1.73 -2.21 -19.81
C LEU A 180 -0.33 -1.91 -19.27
N ILE A 181 -0.25 -1.52 -18.00
CA ILE A 181 1.01 -1.26 -17.29
C ILE A 181 1.23 -2.32 -16.22
N ARG A 182 2.44 -2.87 -16.14
CA ARG A 182 2.87 -3.82 -15.11
C ARG A 182 3.98 -3.21 -14.28
N ILE A 183 3.75 -3.09 -12.97
CA ILE A 183 4.72 -2.60 -12.00
C ILE A 183 5.22 -3.79 -11.20
N LYS A 184 6.51 -4.10 -11.32
CA LYS A 184 7.15 -5.23 -10.64
C LYS A 184 8.36 -4.78 -9.83
N ALA A 185 8.52 -5.34 -8.64
CA ALA A 185 9.68 -5.19 -7.76
C ALA A 185 9.46 -6.00 -6.47
N PRO A 186 10.50 -6.25 -5.67
CA PRO A 186 10.34 -6.77 -4.30
C PRO A 186 9.36 -5.95 -3.44
N GLY A 187 8.91 -6.53 -2.33
CA GLY A 187 8.16 -5.83 -1.29
C GLY A 187 8.79 -4.48 -0.90
N GLN A 188 7.96 -3.51 -0.51
CA GLN A 188 8.42 -2.23 0.06
C GLN A 188 9.31 -1.34 -0.85
N MET A 189 9.36 -1.62 -2.16
CA MET A 189 10.07 -0.82 -3.16
C MET A 189 9.27 0.40 -3.70
N GLY A 190 8.04 0.63 -3.24
CA GLY A 190 7.20 1.77 -3.65
C GLY A 190 6.23 1.50 -4.80
N LYS A 191 5.91 0.24 -5.10
CA LYS A 191 5.00 -0.13 -6.20
C LYS A 191 3.61 0.51 -6.10
N THR A 192 2.95 0.38 -4.95
CA THR A 192 1.64 0.99 -4.67
C THR A 192 1.72 2.53 -4.73
N SER A 193 2.84 3.12 -4.33
CA SER A 193 3.07 4.57 -4.42
C SER A 193 3.13 5.08 -5.86
N LEU A 194 3.76 4.33 -6.76
CA LEU A 194 3.77 4.61 -8.20
C LEU A 194 2.37 4.39 -8.81
N MET A 195 1.71 3.28 -8.48
CA MET A 195 0.34 3.00 -8.93
C MET A 195 -0.62 4.15 -8.60
N ALA A 196 -0.57 4.68 -7.38
CA ALA A 196 -1.45 5.77 -6.99
C ALA A 196 -1.21 7.06 -7.79
N ARG A 197 0.04 7.34 -8.17
CA ARG A 197 0.41 8.48 -9.03
C ARG A 197 -0.05 8.30 -10.46
N ILE A 198 0.07 7.09 -11.00
CA ILE A 198 -0.48 6.74 -12.33
C ILE A 198 -2.00 6.97 -12.34
N LEU A 199 -2.71 6.53 -11.30
CA LEU A 199 -4.15 6.77 -11.19
C LEU A 199 -4.48 8.26 -11.00
N ASP A 200 -3.65 9.00 -10.28
CA ASP A 200 -3.82 10.44 -10.15
C ASP A 200 -3.67 11.17 -11.48
N GLU A 201 -2.67 10.79 -12.25
CA GLU A 201 -2.43 11.32 -13.58
C GLU A 201 -3.57 11.01 -14.54
N ALA A 202 -4.10 9.78 -14.48
CA ALA A 202 -5.27 9.39 -15.26
C ALA A 202 -6.52 10.22 -14.87
N ARG A 203 -6.74 10.48 -13.57
CA ARG A 203 -7.86 11.33 -13.10
C ARG A 203 -7.74 12.76 -13.60
N LYS A 204 -6.53 13.35 -13.57
CA LYS A 204 -6.27 14.69 -14.12
C LYS A 204 -6.62 14.80 -15.60
N HIS A 205 -6.50 13.69 -16.33
CA HIS A 205 -6.88 13.55 -17.74
C HIS A 205 -8.32 13.04 -17.95
N GLY A 206 -9.18 13.16 -16.94
CA GLY A 206 -10.62 12.85 -17.05
C GLY A 206 -10.98 11.37 -17.03
N CYS A 207 -10.04 10.47 -16.71
CA CYS A 207 -10.34 9.05 -16.60
C CYS A 207 -11.02 8.73 -15.26
N GLN A 208 -11.99 7.82 -15.28
CA GLN A 208 -12.47 7.17 -14.06
C GLN A 208 -11.41 6.18 -13.58
N THR A 209 -11.20 6.09 -12.27
CA THR A 209 -10.17 5.21 -11.70
C THR A 209 -10.73 4.35 -10.60
N VAL A 210 -10.42 3.06 -10.66
CA VAL A 210 -10.80 2.06 -9.66
C VAL A 210 -9.52 1.38 -9.20
N SER A 211 -9.26 1.41 -7.90
CA SER A 211 -8.15 0.67 -7.29
C SER A 211 -8.67 -0.48 -6.45
N LEU A 212 -8.23 -1.70 -6.77
CA LEU A 212 -8.54 -2.92 -6.05
C LEU A 212 -7.27 -3.52 -5.45
N SER A 213 -7.33 -3.87 -4.17
CA SER A 213 -6.26 -4.59 -3.49
C SER A 213 -6.73 -5.99 -3.12
N PHE A 214 -6.04 -7.01 -3.61
CA PHE A 214 -6.36 -8.39 -3.28
C PHE A 214 -6.07 -8.71 -1.81
N HIS A 215 -5.31 -7.89 -1.08
CA HIS A 215 -5.15 -8.04 0.37
C HIS A 215 -6.47 -7.85 1.14
N SER A 216 -7.43 -7.11 0.56
CA SER A 216 -8.75 -6.90 1.17
C SER A 216 -9.73 -8.07 0.98
N ALA A 217 -9.42 -9.02 0.10
CA ALA A 217 -10.28 -10.17 -0.16
C ALA A 217 -10.21 -11.19 1.00
N ASP A 218 -11.36 -11.73 1.39
CA ASP A 218 -11.40 -12.84 2.34
C ASP A 218 -10.84 -14.11 1.71
N LYS A 219 -10.33 -15.05 2.51
CA LYS A 219 -9.87 -16.36 2.00
C LYS A 219 -10.97 -17.10 1.24
N ALA A 220 -12.23 -16.92 1.65
CA ALA A 220 -13.40 -17.52 1.00
C ALA A 220 -13.61 -17.02 -0.45
N VAL A 221 -13.08 -15.87 -0.82
CA VAL A 221 -13.17 -15.37 -2.20
C VAL A 221 -12.39 -16.25 -3.18
N PHE A 222 -11.33 -16.91 -2.71
CA PHE A 222 -10.43 -17.72 -3.53
C PHE A 222 -10.82 -19.21 -3.58
N THR A 223 -12.07 -19.55 -3.25
CA THR A 223 -12.53 -20.95 -3.26
C THR A 223 -12.92 -21.48 -4.64
N SER A 224 -13.37 -20.60 -5.54
CA SER A 224 -13.70 -20.95 -6.92
C SER A 224 -13.57 -19.75 -7.84
N LEU A 225 -13.34 -20.00 -9.14
CA LEU A 225 -13.27 -18.95 -10.15
C LEU A 225 -14.55 -18.09 -10.18
N ASP A 226 -15.74 -18.70 -10.09
CA ASP A 226 -17.02 -17.98 -10.10
C ASP A 226 -17.13 -17.02 -8.91
N THR A 227 -16.80 -17.49 -7.70
CA THR A 227 -16.83 -16.65 -6.49
C THR A 227 -15.84 -15.49 -6.59
N PHE A 228 -14.63 -15.77 -7.08
CA PHE A 228 -13.59 -14.78 -7.26
C PHE A 228 -13.98 -13.72 -8.30
N LEU A 229 -14.44 -14.14 -9.47
CA LEU A 229 -14.85 -13.23 -10.54
C LEU A 229 -16.08 -12.42 -10.16
N ARG A 230 -17.04 -13.01 -9.45
CA ARG A 230 -18.17 -12.27 -8.87
C ARG A 230 -17.69 -11.18 -7.92
N TRP A 231 -16.83 -11.54 -6.96
CA TRP A 231 -16.24 -10.56 -6.04
C TRP A 231 -15.48 -9.45 -6.77
N PHE A 232 -14.75 -9.79 -7.84
CA PHE A 232 -14.03 -8.84 -8.66
C PHE A 232 -15.00 -7.84 -9.32
N CYS A 233 -16.04 -8.32 -10.01
CA CYS A 233 -17.08 -7.49 -10.61
C CYS A 233 -17.81 -6.61 -9.58
N GLU A 234 -18.22 -7.18 -8.45
CA GLU A 234 -18.87 -6.44 -7.36
C GLU A 234 -17.95 -5.33 -6.81
N SER A 235 -16.66 -5.62 -6.69
CA SER A 235 -15.69 -4.67 -6.14
C SER A 235 -15.44 -3.49 -7.09
N VAL A 236 -15.37 -3.75 -8.40
CA VAL A 236 -15.29 -2.69 -9.42
C VAL A 236 -16.61 -1.91 -9.47
N GLY A 237 -17.75 -2.60 -9.59
CA GLY A 237 -19.09 -2.01 -9.65
C GLY A 237 -19.40 -1.12 -8.45
N ARG A 238 -19.03 -1.55 -7.24
CA ARG A 238 -19.20 -0.76 -6.00
C ARG A 238 -18.43 0.55 -6.05
N LYS A 239 -17.20 0.53 -6.53
CA LYS A 239 -16.36 1.73 -6.64
C LYS A 239 -16.85 2.70 -7.72
N LEU A 240 -17.47 2.17 -8.77
CA LEU A 240 -18.15 2.94 -9.82
C LEU A 240 -19.59 3.33 -9.44
N LYS A 241 -20.10 2.89 -8.29
CA LYS A 241 -21.49 3.07 -7.83
C LYS A 241 -22.55 2.48 -8.79
N ARG A 242 -22.24 1.34 -9.43
CA ARG A 242 -23.09 0.62 -10.40
C ARG A 242 -23.40 -0.83 -10.02
N LEU A 243 -23.67 -1.08 -8.73
CA LEU A 243 -23.91 -2.45 -8.22
C LEU A 243 -25.22 -3.11 -8.69
N GLN A 244 -26.21 -2.32 -9.09
CA GLN A 244 -27.59 -2.80 -9.24
C GLN A 244 -27.82 -3.74 -10.43
N GLN A 245 -26.85 -3.87 -11.34
CA GLN A 245 -27.01 -4.64 -12.58
C GLN A 245 -26.36 -6.03 -12.54
N LEU A 246 -25.57 -6.36 -11.51
CA LEU A 246 -24.74 -7.59 -11.57
C LEU A 246 -25.54 -8.90 -11.55
N ASP A 247 -26.62 -8.98 -10.76
CA ASP A 247 -27.38 -10.22 -10.61
C ASP A 247 -28.09 -10.63 -11.91
N ASP A 248 -28.42 -9.67 -12.78
CA ASP A 248 -29.06 -9.91 -14.09
C ASP A 248 -28.14 -10.67 -15.06
N TYR A 249 -26.82 -10.46 -14.95
CA TYR A 249 -25.81 -11.09 -15.80
C TYR A 249 -25.32 -12.46 -15.29
N TRP A 250 -25.71 -12.88 -14.07
CA TRP A 250 -25.08 -14.04 -13.42
C TRP A 250 -25.75 -15.40 -13.70
N SER A 251 -26.63 -15.51 -14.68
CA SER A 251 -27.62 -16.61 -14.73
C SER A 251 -27.39 -17.74 -15.75
N ILE A 252 -26.57 -17.61 -16.82
CA ILE A 252 -26.52 -18.65 -17.89
C ILE A 252 -25.11 -18.98 -18.45
N TYR A 253 -24.12 -18.07 -18.43
CA TYR A 253 -22.82 -18.25 -19.12
C TYR A 253 -21.69 -18.82 -18.24
N GLY A 254 -20.53 -19.16 -18.82
CA GLY A 254 -19.32 -19.48 -18.05
C GLY A 254 -18.79 -18.26 -17.31
N SER A 255 -18.13 -18.44 -16.15
CA SER A 255 -17.76 -17.31 -15.27
C SER A 255 -16.88 -16.25 -15.94
N LYS A 256 -16.03 -16.62 -16.91
CA LYS A 256 -15.26 -15.68 -17.74
C LYS A 256 -16.15 -14.83 -18.64
N ASP A 257 -17.09 -15.46 -19.34
CA ASP A 257 -18.03 -14.79 -20.24
C ASP A 257 -18.95 -13.84 -19.45
N LYS A 258 -19.44 -14.26 -18.27
CA LYS A 258 -20.21 -13.38 -17.36
C LYS A 258 -19.43 -12.12 -17.00
N THR A 259 -18.14 -12.28 -16.69
CA THR A 259 -17.27 -11.17 -16.30
C THR A 259 -17.02 -10.24 -17.48
N THR A 260 -16.74 -10.78 -18.67
CA THR A 260 -16.57 -10.01 -19.90
C THR A 260 -17.84 -9.24 -20.23
N ALA A 261 -19.00 -9.88 -20.23
CA ALA A 261 -20.29 -9.25 -20.52
C ALA A 261 -20.61 -8.12 -19.53
N TYR A 262 -20.37 -8.33 -18.24
CA TYR A 262 -20.55 -7.28 -17.23
C TYR A 262 -19.64 -6.07 -17.48
N PHE A 263 -18.37 -6.28 -17.82
CA PHE A 263 -17.49 -5.16 -18.16
C PHE A 263 -17.91 -4.48 -19.46
N GLU A 264 -18.20 -5.24 -20.52
CA GLU A 264 -18.55 -4.69 -21.83
C GLU A 264 -19.89 -3.94 -21.80
N GLU A 265 -20.96 -4.63 -21.42
CA GLU A 265 -22.35 -4.17 -21.57
C GLU A 265 -22.79 -3.25 -20.42
N CYS A 266 -22.34 -3.50 -19.19
CA CYS A 266 -22.78 -2.74 -18.01
C CYS A 266 -21.81 -1.60 -17.64
N LEU A 267 -20.49 -1.81 -17.79
CA LEU A 267 -19.50 -0.78 -17.44
C LEU A 267 -19.09 0.08 -18.64
N LEU A 268 -18.57 -0.52 -19.71
CA LEU A 268 -17.89 0.19 -20.79
C LEU A 268 -18.85 0.87 -21.79
N GLU A 269 -20.02 0.29 -22.07
CA GLU A 269 -21.05 0.93 -22.89
C GLU A 269 -21.62 2.19 -22.23
N GLU A 270 -21.85 2.14 -20.92
CA GLU A 270 -22.48 3.21 -20.15
C GLU A 270 -21.51 4.34 -19.69
N ILE A 271 -20.19 4.22 -19.94
CA ILE A 271 -19.23 5.30 -19.61
C ILE A 271 -18.77 6.05 -20.86
N ASP A 272 -18.79 7.38 -20.77
CA ASP A 272 -18.27 8.27 -21.82
C ASP A 272 -16.76 8.53 -21.68
N THR A 273 -16.21 8.26 -20.50
CA THR A 273 -14.80 8.50 -20.15
C THR A 273 -14.05 7.18 -19.97
N PRO A 274 -12.75 7.09 -20.32
CA PRO A 274 -11.95 5.89 -20.08
C PRO A 274 -11.94 5.46 -18.61
N LEU A 275 -11.90 4.16 -18.38
CA LEU A 275 -11.83 3.53 -17.06
C LEU A 275 -10.45 2.90 -16.86
N VAL A 276 -9.75 3.33 -15.82
CA VAL A 276 -8.52 2.67 -15.34
C VAL A 276 -8.85 1.77 -14.16
N VAL A 277 -8.54 0.48 -14.28
CA VAL A 277 -8.61 -0.48 -13.16
C VAL A 277 -7.19 -0.86 -12.73
N SER A 278 -6.83 -0.52 -11.49
CA SER A 278 -5.59 -0.95 -10.87
C SER A 278 -5.81 -2.15 -9.97
N LEU A 279 -4.90 -3.11 -10.06
CA LEU A 279 -4.91 -4.40 -9.38
C LEU A 279 -3.65 -4.52 -8.53
N ASP A 280 -3.78 -4.33 -7.23
CA ASP A 280 -2.68 -4.35 -6.26
C ASP A 280 -2.59 -5.68 -5.50
N GLY A 281 -1.38 -6.23 -5.40
CA GLY A 281 -1.11 -7.49 -4.73
C GLY A 281 -1.67 -8.71 -5.45
N VAL A 282 -1.62 -8.74 -6.79
CA VAL A 282 -2.09 -9.90 -7.58
C VAL A 282 -1.34 -11.19 -7.24
N ASP A 283 -0.19 -11.10 -6.57
CA ASP A 283 0.59 -12.24 -6.08
C ASP A 283 -0.22 -13.18 -5.18
N ARG A 284 -1.20 -12.64 -4.48
CA ARG A 284 -2.08 -13.42 -3.60
C ARG A 284 -2.93 -14.43 -4.36
N ILE A 285 -3.14 -14.22 -5.66
CA ILE A 285 -3.91 -15.11 -6.52
C ILE A 285 -3.08 -16.34 -6.92
N PHE A 286 -1.75 -16.19 -7.03
CA PHE A 286 -0.87 -17.24 -7.54
C PHE A 286 -1.07 -18.61 -6.85
N PRO A 287 -1.13 -18.74 -5.51
CA PRO A 287 -1.36 -20.04 -4.86
C PRO A 287 -2.61 -20.79 -5.34
N TYR A 288 -3.60 -20.09 -5.92
CA TYR A 288 -4.83 -20.66 -6.46
C TYR A 288 -4.72 -20.80 -7.98
N ARG A 289 -4.04 -21.85 -8.46
CA ARG A 289 -3.64 -22.00 -9.86
C ARG A 289 -4.77 -21.84 -10.87
N ASP A 290 -5.89 -22.52 -10.66
CA ASP A 290 -7.04 -22.45 -11.58
C ASP A 290 -7.59 -21.02 -11.70
N ILE A 291 -7.67 -20.30 -10.56
CA ILE A 291 -8.11 -18.90 -10.53
C ILE A 291 -7.08 -18.01 -11.22
N ALA A 292 -5.79 -18.22 -10.94
CA ALA A 292 -4.71 -17.43 -11.53
C ALA A 292 -4.70 -17.58 -13.06
N GLU A 293 -4.69 -18.80 -13.58
CA GLU A 293 -4.65 -19.07 -15.03
C GLU A 293 -5.83 -18.44 -15.76
N ASP A 294 -7.05 -18.66 -15.26
CA ASP A 294 -8.27 -18.13 -15.90
C ASP A 294 -8.43 -16.62 -15.75
N PHE A 295 -8.10 -16.05 -14.59
CA PHE A 295 -8.20 -14.60 -14.39
C PHE A 295 -7.16 -13.83 -15.20
N PHE A 296 -5.91 -14.29 -15.21
CA PHE A 296 -4.86 -13.62 -15.96
C PHE A 296 -5.09 -13.76 -17.48
N SER A 297 -5.55 -14.92 -17.95
CA SER A 297 -5.95 -15.07 -19.36
C SER A 297 -7.10 -14.15 -19.76
N LEU A 298 -8.06 -13.92 -18.86
CA LEU A 298 -9.13 -12.94 -19.07
C LEU A 298 -8.59 -11.51 -19.22
N LEU A 299 -7.73 -11.05 -18.30
CA LEU A 299 -7.13 -9.71 -18.39
C LEU A 299 -6.31 -9.51 -19.67
N ARG A 300 -5.63 -10.57 -20.12
CA ARG A 300 -4.90 -10.56 -21.39
C ARG A 300 -5.86 -10.43 -22.57
N ALA A 301 -6.94 -11.22 -22.59
CA ALA A 301 -7.94 -11.16 -23.65
C ALA A 301 -8.52 -9.75 -23.79
N TRP A 302 -8.88 -9.10 -22.68
CA TRP A 302 -9.39 -7.72 -22.68
C TRP A 302 -8.40 -6.71 -23.26
N TYR A 303 -7.11 -6.86 -22.97
CA TYR A 303 -6.06 -6.04 -23.57
C TYR A 303 -5.92 -6.27 -25.08
N GLU A 304 -6.12 -7.50 -25.56
CA GLU A 304 -6.08 -7.83 -26.99
C GLU A 304 -7.35 -7.36 -27.73
N TYR A 305 -8.52 -7.41 -27.08
CA TYR A 305 -9.79 -6.93 -27.63
C TYR A 305 -9.73 -5.45 -28.03
N ALA A 306 -8.99 -4.62 -27.31
CA ALA A 306 -8.79 -3.22 -27.68
C ALA A 306 -8.06 -3.01 -29.03
N LYS A 307 -7.54 -4.08 -29.65
CA LYS A 307 -6.68 -4.03 -30.84
C LYS A 307 -7.26 -4.70 -32.08
N TYR A 308 -8.37 -5.42 -31.98
CA TYR A 308 -8.92 -6.20 -33.10
C TYR A 308 -9.51 -5.31 -34.20
N GLY A 309 -9.89 -4.08 -33.89
CA GLY A 309 -10.39 -3.09 -34.86
C GLY A 309 -11.86 -3.28 -35.23
N ASP A 310 -12.60 -4.08 -34.48
CA ASP A 310 -14.06 -4.24 -34.58
C ASP A 310 -14.80 -3.25 -33.66
N ARG A 311 -16.15 -3.32 -33.67
CA ARG A 311 -16.97 -2.40 -32.87
C ARG A 311 -16.75 -2.55 -31.36
N SER A 312 -16.57 -3.77 -30.87
CA SER A 312 -16.27 -4.03 -29.45
C SER A 312 -14.88 -3.52 -29.08
N SER A 313 -13.92 -3.48 -30.01
CA SER A 313 -12.60 -2.87 -29.78
C SER A 313 -12.70 -1.41 -29.31
N GLU A 314 -13.65 -0.63 -29.81
CA GLU A 314 -13.84 0.76 -29.36
C GLU A 314 -14.32 0.85 -27.90
N LEU A 315 -15.09 -0.14 -27.42
CA LEU A 315 -15.45 -0.25 -26.01
C LEU A 315 -14.22 -0.65 -25.18
N TRP A 316 -13.50 -1.69 -25.60
CA TRP A 316 -12.33 -2.20 -24.87
C TRP A 316 -11.15 -1.21 -24.85
N LYS A 317 -11.04 -0.32 -25.83
CA LYS A 317 -10.12 0.84 -25.81
C LYS A 317 -10.37 1.80 -24.64
N LYS A 318 -11.59 1.85 -24.10
CA LYS A 318 -11.91 2.64 -22.91
C LYS A 318 -11.34 2.01 -21.63
N LEU A 319 -11.12 0.70 -21.59
CA LEU A 319 -10.54 0.02 -20.44
C LEU A 319 -9.02 0.13 -20.45
N ARG A 320 -8.43 0.46 -19.30
CA ARG A 320 -6.99 0.52 -19.10
C ARG A 320 -6.62 -0.19 -17.80
N LEU A 321 -5.52 -0.93 -17.81
CA LEU A 321 -5.16 -1.82 -16.71
C LEU A 321 -3.80 -1.43 -16.10
N VAL A 322 -3.73 -1.46 -14.77
CA VAL A 322 -2.46 -1.34 -14.03
C VAL A 322 -2.32 -2.53 -13.10
N LEU A 323 -1.34 -3.40 -13.34
CA LEU A 323 -1.06 -4.58 -12.55
C LEU A 323 0.15 -4.34 -11.65
N VAL A 324 -0.01 -4.51 -10.34
CA VAL A 324 1.08 -4.42 -9.37
C VAL A 324 1.33 -5.80 -8.79
N HIS A 325 2.55 -6.29 -8.96
CA HIS A 325 2.95 -7.58 -8.42
C HIS A 325 4.37 -7.54 -7.83
N SER A 326 4.59 -8.33 -6.80
CA SER A 326 5.92 -8.69 -6.33
C SER A 326 6.53 -9.74 -7.26
N LYS A 327 7.85 -9.95 -7.19
CA LYS A 327 8.47 -11.09 -7.87
C LYS A 327 8.53 -12.34 -6.99
N GLU A 328 8.16 -12.22 -5.71
CA GLU A 328 8.42 -13.19 -4.62
C GLU A 328 7.85 -14.60 -4.86
N VAL A 329 6.73 -14.74 -5.57
CA VAL A 329 6.08 -16.04 -5.80
C VAL A 329 5.97 -16.29 -7.30
N TYR A 330 7.01 -16.85 -7.90
CA TYR A 330 6.93 -17.28 -9.30
C TYR A 330 6.18 -18.60 -9.41
N ILE A 331 5.00 -18.53 -10.01
CA ILE A 331 4.33 -19.70 -10.57
C ILE A 331 4.52 -19.61 -12.09
N PRO A 332 5.00 -20.68 -12.74
CA PRO A 332 5.06 -20.73 -14.19
C PRO A 332 3.64 -20.70 -14.74
N LEU A 333 3.13 -19.51 -15.05
CA LEU A 333 1.93 -19.31 -15.85
C LEU A 333 2.29 -19.54 -17.32
N ASN A 334 1.34 -20.05 -18.11
CA ASN A 334 1.55 -20.23 -19.54
C ASN A 334 1.90 -18.86 -20.19
N ILE A 335 3.11 -18.77 -20.74
CA ILE A 335 3.72 -17.56 -21.32
C ILE A 335 2.77 -16.91 -22.34
N ASN A 336 2.03 -17.71 -23.09
CA ASN A 336 1.17 -17.23 -24.17
C ASN A 336 -0.24 -16.81 -23.70
N GLN A 337 -0.60 -17.10 -22.46
CA GLN A 337 -1.95 -16.84 -21.92
C GLN A 337 -1.94 -15.80 -20.80
N SER A 338 -0.77 -15.28 -20.44
CA SER A 338 -0.61 -14.39 -19.31
C SER A 338 -0.46 -12.91 -19.74
N PRO A 339 -1.04 -11.95 -18.99
CA PRO A 339 -0.85 -10.53 -19.24
C PRO A 339 0.57 -10.09 -18.85
N PHE A 340 1.33 -10.95 -18.15
CA PHE A 340 2.72 -10.71 -17.76
C PHE A 340 3.73 -10.76 -18.93
N ASN A 341 3.27 -10.83 -20.18
CA ASN A 341 4.10 -10.71 -21.38
C ASN A 341 3.62 -9.63 -22.36
N VAL A 342 2.63 -8.81 -21.98
CA VAL A 342 2.09 -7.75 -22.85
C VAL A 342 2.03 -6.41 -22.12
N GLY A 343 1.91 -5.30 -22.87
CA GLY A 343 1.89 -3.95 -22.31
C GLY A 343 3.25 -3.53 -21.73
N LEU A 344 3.29 -2.31 -21.18
CA LEU A 344 4.50 -1.73 -20.58
C LEU A 344 4.88 -2.45 -19.28
N SER A 345 6.10 -3.00 -19.23
CA SER A 345 6.67 -3.56 -17.99
C SER A 345 7.66 -2.58 -17.37
N VAL A 346 7.39 -2.17 -16.13
CA VAL A 346 8.25 -1.31 -15.33
C VAL A 346 8.78 -2.08 -14.12
N GLU A 347 10.10 -2.06 -13.95
CA GLU A 347 10.75 -2.63 -12.78
C GLU A 347 11.32 -1.54 -11.88
N LEU A 348 10.79 -1.42 -10.66
CA LEU A 348 11.27 -0.43 -9.71
C LEU A 348 12.64 -0.84 -9.15
N GLN A 349 13.61 0.06 -9.32
CA GLN A 349 14.96 -0.07 -8.78
C GLN A 349 15.08 0.59 -7.41
N GLU A 350 16.18 0.30 -6.72
CA GLU A 350 16.61 1.03 -5.53
C GLU A 350 16.91 2.51 -5.85
N PHE A 351 16.94 3.34 -4.81
CA PHE A 351 17.36 4.71 -4.92
C PHE A 351 18.87 4.83 -5.18
N SER A 352 19.24 5.75 -6.07
CA SER A 352 20.63 6.20 -6.23
C SER A 352 21.08 7.06 -5.04
N SER A 353 22.40 7.31 -4.91
CA SER A 353 22.92 8.25 -3.91
C SER A 353 22.27 9.62 -4.01
N GLU A 354 22.12 10.14 -5.24
CA GLU A 354 21.47 11.42 -5.51
C GLU A 354 20.01 11.43 -5.01
N GLN A 355 19.28 10.33 -5.20
CA GLN A 355 17.90 10.21 -4.71
C GLN A 355 17.82 10.14 -3.18
N VAL A 356 18.80 9.52 -2.51
CA VAL A 356 18.89 9.52 -1.04
C VAL A 356 19.30 10.90 -0.51
N GLU A 357 20.20 11.60 -1.20
CA GLU A 357 20.57 13.00 -0.88
C GLU A 357 19.35 13.92 -0.96
N ILE A 358 18.54 13.81 -2.02
CA ILE A 358 17.26 14.54 -2.14
C ILE A 358 16.33 14.22 -0.95
N LEU A 359 16.25 12.97 -0.51
CA LEU A 359 15.45 12.63 0.68
C LEU A 359 15.98 13.29 1.94
N VAL A 360 17.29 13.27 2.17
CA VAL A 360 17.91 13.94 3.31
C VAL A 360 17.58 15.43 3.31
N GLU A 361 17.72 16.11 2.17
CA GLU A 361 17.40 17.54 2.05
C GLU A 361 15.94 17.86 2.40
N ARG A 362 15.02 16.94 2.09
CA ARG A 362 13.59 17.07 2.43
C ARG A 362 13.29 16.85 3.92
N HIS A 363 14.18 16.19 4.66
CA HIS A 363 14.06 16.00 6.11
C HIS A 363 14.71 17.21 6.81
N GLN A 364 13.92 18.25 7.02
CA GLN A 364 14.37 19.49 7.69
C GLN A 364 15.09 19.18 9.01
N GLY A 365 16.29 19.71 9.18
CA GLY A 365 17.14 19.51 10.37
C GLY A 365 18.17 18.38 10.24
N LEU A 366 18.10 17.55 9.20
CA LEU A 366 19.17 16.60 8.88
C LEU A 366 20.24 17.25 8.00
N ASN A 367 21.32 17.73 8.63
CA ASN A 367 22.49 18.26 7.92
C ASN A 367 23.50 17.12 7.62
N TRP A 368 23.08 16.11 6.85
CA TRP A 368 23.99 15.01 6.51
C TRP A 368 24.91 15.38 5.35
N THR A 369 26.15 14.91 5.47
CA THR A 369 27.16 14.93 4.41
C THR A 369 27.01 13.70 3.51
N ASN A 370 27.60 13.76 2.31
CA ASN A 370 27.69 12.61 1.40
C ASN A 370 28.34 11.38 2.07
N THR A 371 29.19 11.58 3.08
CA THR A 371 29.78 10.50 3.87
C THR A 371 28.71 9.75 4.68
N GLN A 372 27.80 10.48 5.34
CA GLN A 372 26.72 9.88 6.13
C GLN A 372 25.70 9.18 5.24
N VAL A 373 25.38 9.75 4.07
CA VAL A 373 24.55 9.08 3.06
C VAL A 373 25.19 7.77 2.61
N LYS A 374 26.48 7.78 2.27
CA LYS A 374 27.23 6.57 1.91
C LYS A 374 27.25 5.53 3.03
N GLN A 375 27.41 5.95 4.30
CA GLN A 375 27.37 5.03 5.43
C GLN A 375 26.01 4.32 5.55
N LEU A 376 24.91 5.06 5.43
CA LEU A 376 23.57 4.47 5.42
C LEU A 376 23.39 3.54 4.22
N MET A 377 23.74 3.99 3.01
CA MET A 377 23.59 3.19 1.79
C MET A 377 24.46 1.94 1.78
N ASN A 378 25.65 1.95 2.38
CA ASN A 378 26.45 0.74 2.53
C ASN A 378 25.68 -0.30 3.38
N MET A 379 25.02 0.14 4.45
CA MET A 379 24.22 -0.74 5.32
C MET A 379 22.95 -1.24 4.63
N VAL A 380 22.11 -0.37 4.09
CA VAL A 380 20.74 -0.73 3.65
C VAL A 380 20.52 -0.69 2.13
N GLY A 381 21.58 -0.40 1.36
CA GLY A 381 21.47 -0.12 -0.07
C GLY A 381 20.67 1.15 -0.35
N GLY A 382 20.05 1.21 -1.52
CA GLY A 382 19.06 2.24 -1.86
C GLY A 382 17.61 1.81 -1.56
N HIS A 383 17.39 0.86 -0.66
CA HIS A 383 16.06 0.30 -0.42
C HIS A 383 15.08 1.38 0.07
N PRO A 384 14.01 1.74 -0.67
CA PRO A 384 13.18 2.91 -0.38
C PRO A 384 12.58 2.95 1.03
N TYR A 385 12.02 1.82 1.50
CA TYR A 385 11.48 1.72 2.84
C TYR A 385 12.54 1.84 3.94
N LEU A 386 13.64 1.07 3.85
CA LEU A 386 14.70 1.08 4.86
C LEU A 386 15.37 2.46 4.97
N VAL A 387 15.67 3.09 3.83
CA VAL A 387 16.22 4.46 3.81
C VAL A 387 15.27 5.44 4.48
N ARG A 388 13.98 5.44 4.13
CA ARG A 388 13.01 6.35 4.74
C ARG A 388 12.81 6.09 6.24
N LEU A 389 12.81 4.83 6.67
CA LEU A 389 12.70 4.47 8.09
C LEU A 389 13.92 4.97 8.88
N ALA A 390 15.12 4.88 8.30
CA ALA A 390 16.32 5.46 8.90
C ALA A 390 16.19 6.97 9.08
N LEU A 391 15.85 7.69 8.01
CA LEU A 391 15.76 9.15 8.02
C LEU A 391 14.67 9.63 8.97
N TYR A 392 13.52 8.93 9.04
CA TYR A 392 12.46 9.23 9.98
C TYR A 392 12.94 9.20 11.43
N HIS A 393 13.55 8.10 11.87
CA HIS A 393 13.99 7.95 13.27
C HIS A 393 15.16 8.87 13.63
N VAL A 394 16.09 9.11 12.70
CA VAL A 394 17.20 10.04 12.96
C VAL A 394 16.72 11.48 13.02
N GLN A 395 15.74 11.88 12.19
CA GLN A 395 15.19 13.24 12.24
C GLN A 395 14.44 13.50 13.55
N HIS A 396 13.71 12.51 14.06
CA HIS A 396 13.00 12.61 15.36
C HIS A 396 13.94 12.49 16.57
N GLN A 397 15.25 12.30 16.34
CA GLN A 397 16.25 12.12 17.39
C GLN A 397 15.99 10.89 18.28
N ASP A 398 15.24 9.90 17.77
CA ASP A 398 15.03 8.61 18.45
C ASP A 398 16.34 7.83 18.56
N ILE A 399 17.21 7.98 17.55
CA ILE A 399 18.49 7.28 17.43
C ILE A 399 19.48 8.09 16.58
N THR A 400 20.77 8.00 16.89
CA THR A 400 21.81 8.58 16.01
C THR A 400 22.12 7.66 14.84
N LEU A 401 22.69 8.19 13.75
CA LEU A 401 23.15 7.33 12.63
C LEU A 401 24.14 6.25 13.10
N GLU A 402 25.05 6.58 14.01
CA GLU A 402 26.01 5.62 14.54
C GLU A 402 25.33 4.47 15.29
N GLN A 403 24.40 4.78 16.20
CA GLN A 403 23.63 3.78 16.94
C GLN A 403 22.73 2.96 16.01
N LEU A 404 22.15 3.59 15.00
CA LEU A 404 21.35 2.93 13.98
C LEU A 404 22.18 1.91 13.22
N LEU A 405 23.36 2.27 12.73
CA LEU A 405 24.24 1.35 12.01
C LEU A 405 24.72 0.18 12.90
N GLN A 406 24.97 0.42 14.18
CA GLN A 406 25.35 -0.65 15.11
C GLN A 406 24.20 -1.64 15.39
N THR A 407 22.98 -1.13 15.55
CA THR A 407 21.81 -1.94 15.91
C THR A 407 21.03 -2.49 14.72
N ALA A 408 21.25 -1.95 13.51
CA ALA A 408 20.54 -2.29 12.29
C ALA A 408 20.39 -3.79 12.03
N PRO A 409 21.45 -4.63 12.10
CA PRO A 409 21.36 -6.07 11.83
C PRO A 409 20.93 -6.89 13.06
N THR A 410 20.18 -6.30 14.00
CA THR A 410 19.79 -6.96 15.27
C THR A 410 18.28 -6.91 15.50
N GLU A 411 17.78 -7.74 16.42
CA GLU A 411 16.37 -7.70 16.86
C GLU A 411 15.99 -6.39 17.57
N ALA A 412 16.97 -5.67 18.12
CA ALA A 412 16.76 -4.40 18.78
C ALA A 412 16.74 -3.21 17.81
N GLY A 413 17.18 -3.41 16.56
CA GLY A 413 17.24 -2.37 15.54
C GLY A 413 15.87 -2.05 14.94
N ILE A 414 15.77 -0.87 14.33
CA ILE A 414 14.54 -0.38 13.68
C ILE A 414 14.08 -1.26 12.50
N TYR A 415 14.95 -2.12 11.97
CA TYR A 415 14.65 -3.01 10.84
C TYR A 415 14.18 -4.41 11.25
N SER A 416 14.05 -4.70 12.55
CA SER A 416 13.74 -6.04 13.06
C SER A 416 12.49 -6.66 12.45
N ASP A 417 11.40 -5.91 12.31
CA ASP A 417 10.17 -6.38 11.67
C ASP A 417 10.37 -6.80 10.21
N HIS A 418 11.12 -6.02 9.45
CA HIS A 418 11.44 -6.31 8.06
C HIS A 418 12.32 -7.58 7.94
N LEU A 419 13.36 -7.65 8.77
CA LEU A 419 14.29 -8.78 8.77
C LEU A 419 13.63 -10.08 9.23
N ARG A 420 12.77 -10.03 10.24
CA ARG A 420 11.98 -11.16 10.71
C ARG A 420 10.97 -11.64 9.67
N GLY A 421 10.39 -10.72 8.90
CA GLY A 421 9.54 -11.08 7.76
C GLY A 421 10.29 -11.95 6.74
N HIS A 422 11.50 -11.54 6.37
CA HIS A 422 12.36 -12.33 5.48
C HIS A 422 12.83 -13.64 6.13
N LEU A 423 13.19 -13.64 7.41
CA LEU A 423 13.60 -14.84 8.14
C LEU A 423 12.48 -15.89 8.13
N CYS A 424 11.26 -15.51 8.53
CA CYS A 424 10.11 -16.40 8.52
C CYS A 424 9.82 -16.93 7.10
N SER A 425 9.97 -16.10 6.07
CA SER A 425 9.80 -16.54 4.68
C SER A 425 10.87 -17.56 4.26
N LEU A 426 12.11 -17.40 4.68
CA LEU A 426 13.22 -18.32 4.36
C LEU A 426 13.10 -19.64 5.14
N GLU A 427 12.73 -19.59 6.42
CA GLU A 427 12.53 -20.79 7.26
C GLU A 427 11.45 -21.72 6.73
N ASN A 428 10.43 -21.18 6.05
CA ASN A 428 9.41 -21.95 5.35
C ASN A 428 9.94 -22.66 4.08
N HIS A 429 11.15 -22.34 3.62
CA HIS A 429 11.76 -22.83 2.39
C HIS A 429 13.24 -23.21 2.61
N LEU A 430 13.49 -24.38 3.20
CA LEU A 430 14.83 -24.85 3.58
C LEU A 430 15.90 -24.72 2.49
N ASN A 431 15.57 -25.03 1.23
CA ASN A 431 16.51 -24.88 0.10
C ASN A 431 16.92 -23.43 -0.13
N LEU A 432 15.98 -22.48 -0.03
CA LEU A 432 16.26 -21.04 -0.16
C LEU A 432 17.05 -20.52 1.05
N ALA A 433 16.73 -21.00 2.25
CA ALA A 433 17.49 -20.66 3.46
C ALA A 433 18.95 -21.11 3.35
N ALA A 434 19.20 -22.35 2.90
CA ALA A 434 20.55 -22.87 2.70
C ALA A 434 21.30 -22.10 1.60
N ALA A 435 20.66 -21.84 0.46
CA ALA A 435 21.25 -21.06 -0.62
C ALA A 435 21.60 -19.64 -0.17
N PHE A 436 20.70 -18.97 0.55
CA PHE A 436 20.96 -17.61 1.03
C PHE A 436 21.99 -17.58 2.17
N SER A 437 22.06 -18.62 3.01
CA SER A 437 23.13 -18.77 4.00
C SER A 437 24.51 -18.79 3.35
N GLN A 438 24.68 -19.50 2.22
CA GLN A 438 25.91 -19.47 1.43
C GLN A 438 26.23 -18.06 0.93
N VAL A 439 25.24 -17.36 0.39
CA VAL A 439 25.40 -16.00 -0.15
C VAL A 439 25.75 -15.00 0.96
N ALA A 440 25.10 -15.08 2.13
CA ALA A 440 25.34 -14.20 3.27
C ALA A 440 26.71 -14.42 3.94
N ASN A 441 27.23 -15.65 3.88
CA ASN A 441 28.56 -15.98 4.42
C ASN A 441 29.71 -15.70 3.44
N SER A 442 29.43 -15.34 2.19
CA SER A 442 30.45 -15.01 1.21
C SER A 442 30.75 -13.51 1.15
N LEU A 443 32.04 -13.16 1.08
CA LEU A 443 32.50 -11.79 0.83
C LEU A 443 32.58 -11.44 -0.66
N ALA A 444 32.55 -12.45 -1.55
CA ALA A 444 32.57 -12.29 -2.99
C ALA A 444 31.27 -12.81 -3.62
N PRO A 445 30.87 -12.34 -4.81
CA PRO A 445 29.74 -12.91 -5.52
C PRO A 445 29.93 -14.42 -5.78
N ILE A 446 28.91 -15.23 -5.48
CA ILE A 446 28.95 -16.69 -5.67
C ILE A 446 27.88 -17.15 -6.63
N GLU A 447 28.11 -18.29 -7.27
CA GLU A 447 27.08 -18.95 -8.07
C GLU A 447 26.28 -19.90 -7.16
N ILE A 448 24.95 -19.83 -7.27
CA ILE A 448 24.00 -20.75 -6.65
C ILE A 448 23.06 -21.25 -7.74
N ASP A 449 22.24 -22.25 -7.45
CA ASP A 449 21.29 -22.76 -8.44
C ASP A 449 20.35 -21.66 -8.96
N SER A 450 20.04 -21.71 -10.26
CA SER A 450 19.30 -20.66 -10.95
C SER A 450 17.91 -20.39 -10.34
N GLU A 451 17.25 -21.42 -9.79
CA GLU A 451 15.93 -21.28 -9.19
C GLU A 451 16.01 -20.50 -7.88
N SER A 452 16.96 -20.86 -7.01
CA SER A 452 17.22 -20.13 -5.76
C SER A 452 17.71 -18.71 -6.02
N ALA A 453 18.65 -18.51 -6.96
CA ALA A 453 19.11 -17.18 -7.36
C ALA A 453 17.95 -16.29 -7.77
N PHE A 454 17.07 -16.82 -8.64
CA PHE A 454 15.93 -16.07 -9.13
C PHE A 454 14.92 -15.76 -8.02
N LYS A 455 14.59 -16.73 -7.16
CA LYS A 455 13.67 -16.54 -6.02
C LYS A 455 14.22 -15.54 -5.01
N LEU A 456 15.48 -15.67 -4.61
CA LEU A 456 16.13 -14.75 -3.66
C LEU A 456 16.24 -13.34 -4.24
N HIS A 457 16.55 -13.20 -5.54
CA HIS A 457 16.56 -11.90 -6.22
C HIS A 457 15.17 -11.27 -6.20
N SER A 458 14.16 -12.10 -6.44
CA SER A 458 12.76 -11.71 -6.47
C SER A 458 12.19 -11.32 -5.11
N MET A 459 12.70 -11.93 -4.03
CA MET A 459 12.48 -11.52 -2.65
C MET A 459 13.23 -10.23 -2.28
N GLY A 460 14.10 -9.73 -3.15
CA GLY A 460 14.91 -8.55 -2.87
C GLY A 460 16.09 -8.82 -1.95
N LEU A 461 16.45 -10.08 -1.68
CA LEU A 461 17.54 -10.43 -0.76
C LEU A 461 18.92 -10.41 -1.43
N VAL A 462 18.97 -10.69 -2.73
CA VAL A 462 20.21 -10.69 -3.53
C VAL A 462 20.11 -9.81 -4.75
N VAL A 463 21.28 -9.46 -5.31
CA VAL A 463 21.46 -8.83 -6.61
C VAL A 463 22.31 -9.74 -7.50
N TYR A 464 22.04 -9.74 -8.80
CA TYR A 464 22.89 -10.40 -9.78
C TYR A 464 24.13 -9.54 -10.07
N CYS A 465 25.28 -10.21 -10.09
CA CYS A 465 26.57 -9.69 -10.50
C CYS A 465 26.98 -10.31 -11.84
N ASN A 466 28.18 -10.01 -12.31
CA ASN A 466 28.73 -10.62 -13.52
C ASN A 466 28.73 -12.15 -13.43
N GLU A 467 28.53 -12.82 -14.58
CA GLU A 467 28.66 -14.28 -14.74
C GLU A 467 27.68 -15.12 -13.88
N ASN A 468 26.40 -14.73 -13.81
CA ASN A 468 25.33 -15.42 -13.05
C ASN A 468 25.56 -15.55 -11.54
N LYS A 469 26.58 -14.89 -11.00
CA LYS A 469 26.85 -14.85 -9.56
C LYS A 469 25.88 -13.90 -8.87
N VAL A 470 25.61 -14.16 -7.60
CA VAL A 470 24.78 -13.33 -6.74
C VAL A 470 25.54 -12.91 -5.50
N MET A 471 25.15 -11.78 -4.92
CA MET A 471 25.63 -11.32 -3.62
C MET A 471 24.46 -10.74 -2.80
N PRO A 472 24.59 -10.63 -1.47
CA PRO A 472 23.58 -9.95 -0.66
C PRO A 472 23.31 -8.55 -1.20
N ARG A 473 22.04 -8.15 -1.27
CA ARG A 473 21.65 -6.83 -1.81
C ARG A 473 22.24 -5.67 -1.01
N CYS A 474 22.38 -5.85 0.30
CA CYS A 474 22.98 -4.86 1.20
C CYS A 474 23.65 -5.53 2.40
N ASP A 475 24.50 -4.79 3.12
CA ASP A 475 25.21 -5.30 4.29
C ASP A 475 24.30 -5.68 5.44
N LEU A 476 23.14 -5.02 5.56
CA LEU A 476 22.13 -5.34 6.55
C LEU A 476 21.72 -6.81 6.46
N TYR A 477 21.42 -7.28 5.24
CA TYR A 477 21.04 -8.68 5.03
C TYR A 477 22.21 -9.61 5.25
N ARG A 478 23.40 -9.25 4.76
CA ARG A 478 24.62 -10.03 5.00
C ARG A 478 24.82 -10.27 6.50
N GLN A 479 24.88 -9.21 7.30
CA GLN A 479 25.18 -9.27 8.73
C GLN A 479 24.07 -9.97 9.53
N TYR A 480 22.79 -9.68 9.24
CA TYR A 480 21.68 -10.28 9.97
C TYR A 480 21.57 -11.78 9.72
N PHE A 481 21.68 -12.23 8.46
CA PHE A 481 21.42 -13.63 8.09
C PHE A 481 22.64 -14.54 8.23
N GLN A 482 23.87 -14.01 8.33
CA GLN A 482 25.11 -14.78 8.40
C GLN A 482 25.08 -15.92 9.44
N ASN A 483 24.50 -15.66 10.62
CA ASN A 483 24.50 -16.59 11.76
C ASN A 483 23.09 -17.10 12.12
N ARG A 484 22.08 -16.83 11.30
CA ARG A 484 20.67 -17.11 11.62
C ARG A 484 20.02 -18.15 10.72
N LEU A 485 20.62 -18.44 9.58
CA LEU A 485 20.17 -19.48 8.68
C LEU A 485 21.06 -20.70 8.92
N SER A 486 20.52 -21.71 9.61
CA SER A 486 21.17 -23.00 9.79
C SER A 486 21.39 -23.67 8.44
N SER A 487 22.64 -24.07 8.18
CA SER A 487 23.06 -24.78 6.96
C SER A 487 22.41 -26.15 6.79
#